data_AF-A0A812NAL9-F1
#
_entry.id   AF-A0A812NAL9-F1
#
_cell.length_a   1.000
_cell.length_b   1.000
_cell.length_c   1.000
_cell.angle_alpha   90.00
_cell.angle_beta   90.00
_cell.angle_gamma   90.00
#
_symmetry.space_group_name_H-M   'P 1'
#
loop_
_entity.id
_entity.type
_entity.pdbx_description
1 polymer ?
#
loop_
_entity_poly.entity_id
_entity_poly.type
_entity_poly.pdbx_seq_one_letter_code
_entity_poly.pdbx_strand_id
1 'polypeptide(L)'
;MQADEVPLLKDYGTYSTSLPVRELRNGEALALHQLLFYVTTSDLDAFAKRMGADVELRKSVDYIAAASHSGKSASVLVGFLRAMEQNTVDGQRSMNFSHYLYMPFANNGGNNHDSVDEDQLERACGKSTKLRETLGASYMRDCFKAQAFGQRFRFLRRLLHLHCEPTRYLQDWKPALRNFNTTKKLLQKDIFTFMQRNPSGTLLVHVDEHRCMCPDAHFRKGAMRVLAELPGVQVLATYTDIPPLPQQKSSETCRRPIACLLPDVGTIMKGRLPMQGIVENEAIQLRVATLRVTLGLALQKLLLAGLHFESSKIDQLLKDLKETLRNADNDVQGLEQCIQDCNKKWMDDSAEEQTSLVDLLCGIRENDRRVQEKRFPQVVALEDILTAPLEVLLRDGDDDSLSPANMLHVSCQKLFRQALTTSPRAAVTAGKILEYAYLWALACRSYKFSRLDFDELLVPFQCKDVQLGYIFQENKSLDSAKVAEMQTATLYYAQGNHPCADMFFKDDAGALYLVDVGGTSEMSKAQKKIQKMDEVLMNESLRDDLQVAVVKGVVLLPNIESIKASVTISAIAITRARARKLLGGLAQLLAWLPTV
;
A
#
# COMPACT_ATOMS: atom_id res chain seq x y z
N MET A 1 -19.92 -18.07 -16.96
CA MET A 1 -20.63 -16.78 -16.80
C MET A 1 -21.72 -16.53 -17.83
N GLN A 2 -21.69 -17.11 -19.05
CA GLN A 2 -22.68 -16.77 -20.09
C GLN A 2 -24.12 -16.91 -19.58
N ALA A 3 -25.02 -15.96 -19.83
CA ALA A 3 -26.44 -16.03 -19.47
C ALA A 3 -27.28 -15.16 -20.40
N ASP A 4 -28.11 -15.77 -21.26
CA ASP A 4 -28.81 -15.05 -22.34
C ASP A 4 -29.85 -14.02 -21.83
N GLU A 5 -30.38 -14.23 -20.62
CA GLU A 5 -31.33 -13.31 -19.96
C GLU A 5 -30.65 -12.09 -19.31
N VAL A 6 -29.32 -12.11 -19.18
CA VAL A 6 -28.53 -11.02 -18.61
C VAL A 6 -27.68 -10.41 -19.73
N PRO A 7 -28.08 -9.26 -20.30
CA PRO A 7 -27.39 -8.63 -21.42
C PRO A 7 -25.89 -8.51 -21.25
N LEU A 8 -25.41 -8.14 -20.06
CA LEU A 8 -23.98 -8.03 -19.77
C LEU A 8 -23.23 -9.36 -19.92
N LEU A 9 -23.88 -10.48 -19.60
CA LEU A 9 -23.30 -11.82 -19.59
C LEU A 9 -23.67 -12.60 -20.87
N LYS A 10 -24.21 -11.95 -21.91
CA LYS A 10 -24.63 -12.64 -23.14
C LYS A 10 -23.45 -13.29 -23.87
N ASP A 11 -22.33 -12.58 -23.93
CA ASP A 11 -21.10 -13.02 -24.59
C ASP A 11 -19.88 -12.29 -24.00
N TYR A 12 -18.69 -12.83 -24.27
CA TYR A 12 -17.45 -12.27 -23.73
C TYR A 12 -17.14 -10.86 -24.26
N GLY A 13 -17.49 -10.56 -25.51
CA GLY A 13 -17.27 -9.24 -26.11
C GLY A 13 -18.08 -8.17 -25.38
N THR A 14 -19.36 -8.43 -25.14
CA THR A 14 -20.21 -7.53 -24.34
C THR A 14 -19.66 -7.37 -22.92
N TYR A 15 -19.28 -8.46 -22.26
CA TYR A 15 -18.73 -8.41 -20.91
C TYR A 15 -17.41 -7.63 -20.82
N SER A 16 -16.48 -7.83 -21.76
CA SER A 16 -15.16 -7.19 -21.73
C SER A 16 -15.23 -5.68 -21.92
N THR A 17 -16.24 -5.16 -22.63
CA THR A 17 -16.48 -3.70 -22.73
C THR A 17 -16.98 -3.06 -21.43
N SER A 18 -17.44 -3.86 -20.47
CA SER A 18 -17.86 -3.38 -19.15
C SER A 18 -16.71 -3.30 -18.15
N LEU A 19 -15.56 -3.90 -18.46
CA LEU A 19 -14.39 -3.96 -17.58
C LEU A 19 -13.70 -2.59 -17.48
N PRO A 20 -12.84 -2.38 -16.48
CA PRO A 20 -12.13 -1.13 -16.31
C PRO A 20 -11.34 -0.72 -17.55
N VAL A 21 -11.59 0.51 -18.01
CA VAL A 21 -10.77 1.20 -19.01
C VAL A 21 -10.23 2.50 -18.43
N ARG A 22 -9.18 3.04 -19.05
CA ARG A 22 -8.63 4.34 -18.70
C ARG A 22 -8.68 5.26 -19.90
N GLU A 23 -9.29 6.43 -19.74
CA GLU A 23 -9.27 7.48 -20.76
C GLU A 23 -7.88 8.14 -20.77
N LEU A 24 -7.30 8.20 -21.97
CA LEU A 24 -6.05 8.88 -22.26
C LEU A 24 -6.33 10.33 -22.66
N ARG A 25 -5.30 11.19 -22.60
CA ARG A 25 -5.44 12.63 -22.94
C ARG A 25 -5.86 12.88 -24.38
N ASN A 26 -5.59 11.94 -25.28
CA ASN A 26 -5.99 11.97 -26.69
C ASN A 26 -7.44 11.48 -26.90
N GLY A 27 -8.17 11.12 -25.83
CA GLY A 27 -9.54 10.60 -25.89
C GLY A 27 -9.65 9.10 -26.15
N GLU A 28 -8.53 8.39 -26.34
CA GLU A 28 -8.53 6.94 -26.47
C GLU A 28 -8.80 6.24 -25.14
N ALA A 29 -9.47 5.09 -25.19
CA ALA A 29 -9.77 4.29 -24.01
C ALA A 29 -8.86 3.06 -23.98
N LEU A 30 -8.07 2.98 -22.92
CA LEU A 30 -7.14 1.89 -22.69
C LEU A 30 -7.78 0.78 -21.85
N ALA A 31 -7.99 -0.39 -22.46
CA ALA A 31 -8.53 -1.56 -21.79
C ALA A 31 -7.52 -2.18 -20.81
N LEU A 32 -7.71 -1.96 -19.51
CA LEU A 32 -6.71 -2.34 -18.49
C LEU A 32 -6.49 -3.86 -18.43
N HIS A 33 -7.52 -4.66 -18.70
CA HIS A 33 -7.43 -6.12 -18.72
C HIS A 33 -6.57 -6.70 -19.86
N GLN A 34 -6.23 -5.91 -20.88
CA GLN A 34 -5.40 -6.35 -22.01
C GLN A 34 -3.91 -6.09 -21.77
N LEU A 35 -3.57 -5.42 -20.69
CA LEU A 35 -2.22 -4.98 -20.42
C LEU A 35 -1.46 -5.96 -19.55
N LEU A 36 -0.15 -6.02 -19.79
CA LEU A 36 0.76 -6.72 -18.91
C LEU A 36 0.66 -6.15 -17.50
N PHE A 37 0.50 -7.04 -16.53
CA PHE A 37 0.33 -6.70 -15.13
C PHE A 37 1.58 -7.12 -14.36
N TYR A 38 2.31 -6.15 -13.84
CA TYR A 38 3.63 -6.39 -13.25
C TYR A 38 3.52 -6.46 -11.72
N VAL A 39 3.34 -7.66 -11.17
CA VAL A 39 3.29 -7.90 -9.72
C VAL A 39 3.92 -9.26 -9.40
N THR A 40 4.41 -9.43 -8.17
CA THR A 40 4.84 -10.77 -7.72
C THR A 40 3.62 -11.66 -7.47
N THR A 41 3.75 -12.97 -7.73
CA THR A 41 2.69 -13.94 -7.45
C THR A 41 2.32 -13.95 -5.96
N SER A 42 3.31 -13.83 -5.06
CA SER A 42 3.10 -13.80 -3.61
C SER A 42 2.25 -12.60 -3.18
N ASP A 43 2.52 -11.40 -3.70
CA ASP A 43 1.74 -10.21 -3.35
C ASP A 43 0.32 -10.30 -3.91
N LEU A 44 0.17 -10.84 -5.12
CA LEU A 44 -1.13 -11.09 -5.72
C LEU A 44 -1.93 -12.13 -4.95
N ASP A 45 -1.27 -13.20 -4.47
CA ASP A 45 -1.89 -14.21 -3.60
C ASP A 45 -2.38 -13.60 -2.28
N ALA A 46 -1.54 -12.79 -1.65
CA ALA A 46 -1.90 -12.09 -0.41
C ALA A 46 -3.03 -11.06 -0.64
N PHE A 47 -3.07 -10.41 -1.80
CA PHE A 47 -4.13 -9.49 -2.17
C PHE A 47 -5.45 -10.21 -2.42
N ALA A 48 -5.45 -11.29 -3.22
CA ALA A 48 -6.61 -12.14 -3.45
C ALA A 48 -7.19 -12.70 -2.14
N LYS A 49 -6.32 -13.21 -1.25
CA LYS A 49 -6.70 -13.69 0.08
C LYS A 49 -7.30 -12.60 0.97
N ARG A 50 -6.85 -11.35 0.85
CA ARG A 50 -7.46 -10.23 1.59
C ARG A 50 -8.83 -9.87 1.03
N MET A 51 -8.99 -9.87 -0.29
CA MET A 51 -10.22 -9.48 -0.98
C MET A 51 -11.44 -10.31 -0.65
N GLY A 52 -11.31 -11.56 -0.22
CA GLY A 52 -12.47 -12.35 0.22
C GLY A 52 -12.30 -12.99 1.60
N ALA A 53 -11.39 -12.48 2.42
CA ALA A 53 -11.37 -12.85 3.82
C ALA A 53 -12.69 -12.42 4.45
N ASP A 54 -13.49 -13.41 4.89
CA ASP A 54 -14.77 -13.16 5.53
C ASP A 54 -14.51 -12.60 6.94
N VAL A 55 -15.01 -11.40 7.21
CA VAL A 55 -14.94 -10.82 8.55
C VAL A 55 -16.22 -11.26 9.25
N GLU A 56 -16.16 -12.43 9.89
CA GLU A 56 -17.28 -13.22 10.47
C GLU A 56 -18.29 -12.45 11.35
N LEU A 57 -18.04 -11.18 11.67
CA LEU A 57 -18.82 -10.41 12.65
C LEU A 57 -19.53 -9.18 12.07
N ARG A 58 -19.12 -8.60 10.94
CA ARG A 58 -19.71 -7.34 10.43
C ARG A 58 -19.68 -7.21 8.91
N LYS A 59 -20.82 -6.77 8.35
CA LYS A 59 -20.93 -6.33 6.95
C LYS A 59 -19.87 -5.26 6.67
N SER A 60 -19.03 -5.46 5.66
CA SER A 60 -17.94 -4.53 5.34
C SER A 60 -17.90 -4.15 3.87
N VAL A 61 -17.35 -2.95 3.63
CA VAL A 61 -16.92 -2.50 2.31
C VAL A 61 -15.41 -2.44 2.34
N ASP A 62 -14.78 -3.28 1.54
CA ASP A 62 -13.35 -3.21 1.33
C ASP A 62 -13.03 -1.97 0.49
N TYR A 63 -11.88 -1.34 0.72
CA TYR A 63 -11.49 -0.22 -0.12
C TYR A 63 -9.99 -0.10 -0.35
N ILE A 64 -9.62 0.45 -1.50
CA ILE A 64 -8.26 0.85 -1.83
C ILE A 64 -8.25 2.37 -1.98
N ALA A 65 -7.54 3.07 -1.12
CA ALA A 65 -7.24 4.49 -1.27
C ALA A 65 -5.81 4.63 -1.79
N ALA A 66 -5.68 5.16 -3.00
CA ALA A 66 -4.39 5.43 -3.64
C ALA A 66 -4.54 6.54 -4.67
N ALA A 67 -3.46 7.31 -4.87
CA ALA A 67 -3.44 8.40 -5.85
C ALA A 67 -3.91 7.94 -7.24
N SER A 68 -4.38 8.88 -8.06
CA SER A 68 -4.60 8.62 -9.49
C SER A 68 -3.34 8.01 -10.10
N HIS A 69 -3.51 7.10 -11.06
CA HIS A 69 -2.41 6.39 -11.73
C HIS A 69 -1.70 5.28 -10.95
N SER A 70 -2.08 5.01 -9.70
CA SER A 70 -1.52 3.92 -8.88
C SER A 70 -1.84 2.50 -9.33
N GLY A 71 -2.70 2.31 -10.34
CA GLY A 71 -3.17 0.98 -10.76
C GLY A 71 -4.25 0.38 -9.86
N LYS A 72 -4.83 1.14 -8.94
CA LYS A 72 -5.87 0.65 -8.01
C LYS A 72 -7.05 -0.05 -8.70
N SER A 73 -7.68 0.55 -9.71
CA SER A 73 -8.84 -0.05 -10.38
C SER A 73 -8.46 -1.31 -11.18
N ALA A 74 -7.25 -1.34 -11.75
CA ALA A 74 -6.71 -2.52 -12.42
C ALA A 74 -6.44 -3.69 -11.47
N SER A 75 -5.94 -3.39 -10.26
CA SER A 75 -5.54 -4.41 -9.30
C SER A 75 -6.70 -5.31 -8.87
N VAL A 76 -7.92 -4.76 -8.81
CA VAL A 76 -9.13 -5.48 -8.37
C VAL A 76 -9.50 -6.62 -9.31
N LEU A 77 -9.47 -6.37 -10.64
CA LEU A 77 -9.82 -7.40 -11.62
C LEU A 77 -8.81 -8.55 -11.57
N VAL A 78 -7.52 -8.24 -11.49
CA VAL A 78 -6.48 -9.28 -11.44
C VAL A 78 -6.53 -10.05 -10.11
N GLY A 79 -6.80 -9.36 -9.00
CA GLY A 79 -7.03 -10.01 -7.70
C GLY A 79 -8.23 -10.97 -7.73
N PHE A 80 -9.33 -10.58 -8.40
CA PHE A 80 -10.48 -11.45 -8.63
C PHE A 80 -10.12 -12.70 -9.44
N LEU A 81 -9.40 -12.53 -10.55
CA LEU A 81 -8.96 -13.65 -11.38
C LEU A 81 -8.04 -14.59 -10.59
N ARG A 82 -7.10 -14.05 -9.82
CA ARG A 82 -6.23 -14.87 -8.97
C ARG A 82 -7.00 -15.62 -7.90
N ALA A 83 -7.96 -14.97 -7.25
CA ALA A 83 -8.82 -15.63 -6.27
C ALA A 83 -9.60 -16.79 -6.90
N MET A 84 -10.07 -16.66 -8.15
CA MET A 84 -10.71 -17.75 -8.88
C MET A 84 -9.76 -18.92 -9.14
N GLU A 85 -8.51 -18.67 -9.52
CA GLU A 85 -7.50 -19.72 -9.76
C GLU A 85 -7.14 -20.50 -8.49
N GLN A 86 -7.02 -19.82 -7.35
CA GLN A 86 -6.68 -20.46 -6.07
C GLN A 86 -7.77 -21.44 -5.61
N ASN A 87 -9.04 -21.18 -5.94
CA ASN A 87 -10.16 -22.05 -5.57
C ASN A 87 -10.16 -23.42 -6.28
N THR A 88 -9.37 -23.57 -7.34
CA THR A 88 -9.27 -24.83 -8.10
C THR A 88 -8.21 -25.81 -7.57
N VAL A 89 -7.30 -25.38 -6.68
CA VAL A 89 -6.08 -26.15 -6.39
C VAL A 89 -6.19 -27.02 -5.12
N ASP A 90 -6.89 -26.58 -4.06
CA ASP A 90 -6.71 -27.19 -2.73
C ASP A 90 -7.93 -27.93 -2.12
N GLY A 91 -9.06 -28.09 -2.83
CA GLY A 91 -10.23 -28.84 -2.34
C GLY A 91 -10.95 -28.25 -1.10
N GLN A 92 -10.30 -27.35 -0.36
CA GLN A 92 -10.88 -26.48 0.66
C GLN A 92 -11.22 -25.13 0.03
N ARG A 93 -12.52 -24.88 -0.19
CA ARG A 93 -13.04 -23.59 -0.67
C ARG A 93 -12.83 -22.51 0.40
N SER A 94 -11.82 -21.67 0.24
CA SER A 94 -11.67 -20.47 1.08
C SER A 94 -12.47 -19.28 0.54
N MET A 95 -12.71 -19.22 -0.78
CA MET A 95 -13.55 -18.20 -1.42
C MET A 95 -14.33 -18.79 -2.60
N ASN A 96 -15.41 -18.15 -3.02
CA ASN A 96 -16.25 -18.67 -4.11
C ASN A 96 -16.63 -17.57 -5.10
N PHE A 97 -15.71 -16.63 -5.37
CA PHE A 97 -15.90 -15.61 -6.40
C PHE A 97 -16.26 -16.27 -7.73
N SER A 98 -17.37 -15.82 -8.31
CA SER A 98 -17.95 -16.41 -9.53
C SER A 98 -18.26 -15.38 -10.60
N HIS A 99 -18.49 -14.14 -10.18
CA HIS A 99 -18.84 -13.03 -11.05
C HIS A 99 -18.15 -11.76 -10.56
N TYR A 100 -17.82 -10.90 -11.51
CA TYR A 100 -17.24 -9.59 -11.27
C TYR A 100 -18.10 -8.54 -11.97
N LEU A 101 -18.44 -7.47 -11.26
CA LEU A 101 -19.18 -6.34 -11.81
C LEU A 101 -18.41 -5.06 -11.50
N TYR A 102 -17.92 -4.42 -12.55
CA TYR A 102 -17.28 -3.11 -12.44
C TYR A 102 -18.32 -1.99 -12.54
N MET A 103 -18.29 -1.06 -11.58
CA MET A 103 -19.24 0.03 -11.44
C MET A 103 -18.52 1.39 -11.35
N PRO A 104 -18.24 2.03 -12.49
CA PRO A 104 -17.47 3.28 -12.57
C PRO A 104 -18.33 4.54 -12.41
N PHE A 105 -17.83 5.51 -11.63
CA PHE A 105 -18.40 6.86 -11.53
C PHE A 105 -17.55 7.93 -12.23
N ALA A 106 -16.38 7.54 -12.76
CA ALA A 106 -15.50 8.41 -13.53
C ALA A 106 -14.60 7.59 -14.47
N ASN A 107 -14.04 8.25 -15.49
CA ASN A 107 -12.91 7.76 -16.29
C ASN A 107 -13.06 6.30 -16.78
N ASN A 108 -14.03 6.04 -17.66
CA ASN A 108 -14.29 4.68 -18.17
C ASN A 108 -14.82 4.67 -19.62
N GLY A 109 -14.21 5.46 -20.50
CA GLY A 109 -14.58 5.54 -21.93
C GLY A 109 -16.02 5.99 -22.14
N GLY A 110 -16.52 6.90 -21.29
CA GLY A 110 -17.93 7.31 -21.29
C GLY A 110 -18.93 6.26 -20.79
N ASN A 111 -18.49 5.07 -20.36
CA ASN A 111 -19.33 4.08 -19.69
C ASN A 111 -19.24 4.24 -18.17
N ASN A 112 -19.77 5.35 -17.65
CA ASN A 112 -19.83 5.68 -16.23
C ASN A 112 -21.25 6.06 -15.80
N HIS A 113 -21.45 6.14 -14.48
CA HIS A 113 -22.70 6.61 -13.88
C HIS A 113 -22.63 8.12 -13.58
N ASP A 114 -23.73 8.82 -13.81
CA ASP A 114 -23.85 10.25 -13.53
C ASP A 114 -23.75 10.55 -12.03
N SER A 115 -23.03 11.62 -11.68
CA SER A 115 -22.95 12.13 -10.32
C SER A 115 -24.27 12.76 -9.87
N VAL A 116 -24.57 12.67 -8.57
CA VAL A 116 -25.67 13.38 -7.93
C VAL A 116 -25.11 14.60 -7.20
N ASP A 117 -25.49 15.80 -7.63
CA ASP A 117 -25.06 17.03 -6.96
C ASP A 117 -25.87 17.32 -5.67
N GLU A 118 -25.34 18.21 -4.82
CA GLU A 118 -25.93 18.51 -3.52
C GLU A 118 -27.27 19.24 -3.61
N ASP A 119 -27.42 20.15 -4.57
CA ASP A 119 -28.66 20.91 -4.79
C ASP A 119 -29.82 19.99 -5.21
N GLN A 120 -29.53 19.03 -6.08
CA GLN A 120 -30.48 18.01 -6.48
C GLN A 120 -30.89 17.15 -5.28
N LEU A 121 -29.92 16.75 -4.44
CA LEU A 121 -30.21 15.95 -3.24
C LEU A 121 -31.05 16.74 -2.23
N GLU A 122 -30.73 18.01 -1.98
CA GLU A 122 -31.46 18.87 -1.06
C GLU A 122 -32.89 19.13 -1.53
N ARG A 123 -33.11 19.35 -2.83
CA ARG A 123 -34.47 19.46 -3.39
C ARG A 123 -35.31 18.21 -3.18
N ALA A 124 -34.72 17.03 -3.30
CA ALA A 124 -35.47 15.78 -3.22
C ALA A 124 -35.81 15.31 -1.80
N CYS A 125 -34.94 15.59 -0.82
CA CYS A 125 -35.10 15.05 0.54
C CYS A 125 -34.76 16.02 1.67
N GLY A 126 -34.47 17.28 1.35
CA GLY A 126 -34.04 18.29 2.31
C GLY A 126 -32.81 17.84 3.10
N LYS A 127 -32.86 18.07 4.41
CA LYS A 127 -31.77 17.74 5.36
C LYS A 127 -31.94 16.37 6.03
N SER A 128 -32.89 15.55 5.59
CA SER A 128 -33.16 14.25 6.22
C SER A 128 -32.10 13.22 5.88
N THR A 129 -31.24 12.89 6.87
CA THR A 129 -30.16 11.90 6.73
C THR A 129 -30.69 10.51 6.34
N LYS A 130 -31.82 10.08 6.92
CA LYS A 130 -32.48 8.79 6.61
C LYS A 130 -32.98 8.71 5.17
N LEU A 131 -33.53 9.82 4.65
CA LEU A 131 -33.96 9.89 3.27
C LEU A 131 -32.75 9.90 2.33
N ARG A 132 -31.70 10.67 2.62
CA ARG A 132 -30.43 10.64 1.86
C ARG A 132 -29.85 9.23 1.76
N GLU A 133 -29.80 8.47 2.86
CA GLU A 133 -29.38 7.07 2.85
C GLU A 133 -30.28 6.18 1.96
N THR A 134 -31.59 6.38 2.02
CA THR A 134 -32.56 5.61 1.21
C THR A 134 -32.45 5.93 -0.29
N LEU A 135 -32.21 7.19 -0.64
CA LEU A 135 -31.97 7.63 -2.01
C LEU A 135 -30.66 7.06 -2.54
N GLY A 136 -29.59 7.07 -1.74
CA GLY A 136 -28.32 6.45 -2.09
C GLY A 136 -28.46 4.96 -2.40
N ALA A 137 -29.21 4.23 -1.57
CA ALA A 137 -29.51 2.81 -1.82
C ALA A 137 -30.27 2.59 -3.14
N SER A 138 -31.23 3.46 -3.43
CA SER A 138 -32.07 3.37 -4.64
C SER A 138 -31.27 3.70 -5.90
N TYR A 139 -30.43 4.72 -5.82
CA TYR A 139 -29.47 5.08 -6.85
C TYR A 139 -28.51 3.92 -7.16
N MET A 140 -27.92 3.30 -6.13
CA MET A 140 -26.99 2.17 -6.32
C MET A 140 -27.65 0.97 -7.01
N ARG A 141 -28.91 0.69 -6.70
CA ARG A 141 -29.69 -0.33 -7.41
C ARG A 141 -29.88 0.02 -8.89
N ASP A 142 -30.13 1.28 -9.20
CA ASP A 142 -30.28 1.73 -10.59
C ASP A 142 -28.95 1.66 -11.35
N CYS A 143 -27.83 1.99 -10.71
CA CYS A 143 -26.48 1.76 -11.25
C CYS A 143 -26.26 0.29 -11.57
N PHE A 144 -26.54 -0.61 -10.61
CA PHE A 144 -26.46 -2.06 -10.82
C PHE A 144 -27.29 -2.50 -12.05
N LYS A 145 -28.53 -2.04 -12.16
CA LYS A 145 -29.38 -2.39 -13.30
C LYS A 145 -28.85 -1.89 -14.62
N ALA A 146 -28.39 -0.65 -14.65
CA ALA A 146 -27.82 -0.04 -15.84
C ALA A 146 -26.57 -0.80 -16.31
N GLN A 147 -25.77 -1.33 -15.38
CA GLN A 147 -24.58 -2.10 -15.70
C GLN A 147 -24.90 -3.54 -16.13
N ALA A 148 -25.75 -4.25 -15.37
CA ALA A 148 -26.05 -5.67 -15.58
C ALA A 148 -27.01 -5.92 -16.76
N PHE A 149 -28.00 -5.04 -16.98
CA PHE A 149 -29.07 -5.23 -17.95
C PHE A 149 -29.02 -4.25 -19.15
N GLY A 150 -27.96 -3.45 -19.25
CA GLY A 150 -27.53 -2.77 -20.48
C GLY A 150 -28.29 -1.52 -20.92
N GLN A 151 -27.90 -0.99 -22.09
CA GLN A 151 -28.43 0.23 -22.70
C GLN A 151 -29.94 0.21 -22.94
N ARG A 152 -30.60 -0.95 -23.09
CA ARG A 152 -32.06 -0.99 -23.19
C ARG A 152 -32.72 -0.41 -21.94
N PHE A 153 -32.10 -0.52 -20.76
CA PHE A 153 -32.58 0.16 -19.55
C PHE A 153 -32.30 1.67 -19.59
N ARG A 154 -31.15 2.11 -20.15
CA ARG A 154 -30.83 3.54 -20.40
C ARG A 154 -31.73 4.16 -21.49
N PHE A 155 -32.10 3.38 -22.51
CA PHE A 155 -32.92 3.74 -23.67
C PHE A 155 -34.41 3.68 -23.34
N LEU A 156 -34.92 2.63 -22.68
CA LEU A 156 -36.28 2.62 -22.11
C LEU A 156 -36.44 3.73 -21.07
N ARG A 157 -35.40 4.05 -20.28
CA ARG A 157 -35.40 5.27 -19.45
C ARG A 157 -35.58 6.53 -20.30
N ARG A 158 -34.73 6.73 -21.32
CA ARG A 158 -34.84 7.89 -22.23
C ARG A 158 -36.18 7.98 -22.97
N LEU A 159 -36.74 6.85 -23.42
CA LEU A 159 -37.96 6.75 -24.22
C LEU A 159 -39.25 6.87 -23.40
N LEU A 160 -39.22 6.50 -22.11
CA LEU A 160 -40.33 6.67 -21.16
C LEU A 160 -40.32 8.04 -20.45
N HIS A 161 -39.56 9.03 -20.94
CA HIS A 161 -39.32 10.31 -20.24
C HIS A 161 -38.74 10.18 -18.82
N LEU A 162 -38.07 9.06 -18.49
CA LEU A 162 -37.18 8.98 -17.33
C LEU A 162 -35.82 9.57 -17.75
N HIS A 163 -35.80 10.88 -17.98
CA HIS A 163 -34.62 11.59 -18.48
C HIS A 163 -33.49 11.63 -17.42
N CYS A 164 -32.32 11.12 -17.80
CA CYS A 164 -31.04 11.46 -17.19
C CYS A 164 -30.48 12.73 -17.85
N GLU A 165 -31.21 13.84 -17.73
CA GLU A 165 -30.51 15.11 -17.55
C GLU A 165 -30.44 15.32 -16.03
N PRO A 166 -29.25 15.61 -15.46
CA PRO A 166 -29.07 15.73 -14.01
C PRO A 166 -30.11 16.66 -13.37
N THR A 167 -30.51 17.70 -14.10
CA THR A 167 -31.47 18.74 -13.69
C THR A 167 -32.90 18.25 -13.39
N ARG A 168 -33.38 17.13 -13.97
CA ARG A 168 -34.75 16.63 -13.72
C ARG A 168 -34.84 15.34 -12.91
N TYR A 169 -33.72 14.63 -12.70
CA TYR A 169 -33.73 13.34 -12.01
C TYR A 169 -34.25 13.42 -10.57
N LEU A 170 -34.10 14.56 -9.90
CA LEU A 170 -34.46 14.75 -8.49
C LEU A 170 -35.63 15.74 -8.27
N GLN A 171 -36.03 16.53 -9.28
CA GLN A 171 -37.20 17.42 -9.19
C GLN A 171 -38.52 16.66 -9.33
N ASP A 172 -38.57 15.61 -10.16
CA ASP A 172 -39.77 14.78 -10.39
C ASP A 172 -39.66 13.37 -9.76
N TRP A 173 -38.60 13.11 -8.99
CA TRP A 173 -38.47 11.86 -8.24
C TRP A 173 -39.48 11.85 -7.09
N LYS A 174 -40.68 11.36 -7.40
CA LYS A 174 -41.52 10.69 -6.41
C LYS A 174 -41.15 9.20 -6.46
N PRO A 175 -40.05 8.73 -5.83
CA PRO A 175 -40.05 7.33 -5.50
C PRO A 175 -41.31 7.16 -4.66
N ALA A 176 -42.20 6.23 -5.01
CA ALA A 176 -43.07 5.67 -3.99
C ALA A 176 -42.11 5.34 -2.84
N LEU A 177 -42.10 6.11 -1.75
CA LEU A 177 -40.95 6.20 -0.84
C LEU A 177 -40.66 4.79 -0.30
N ARG A 178 -39.78 4.07 -0.99
CA ARG A 178 -39.41 2.71 -0.64
C ARG A 178 -38.38 2.88 0.43
N ASN A 179 -38.68 2.40 1.63
CA ASN A 179 -37.67 2.36 2.67
C ASN A 179 -36.46 1.55 2.20
N PHE A 180 -35.32 1.77 2.85
CA PHE A 180 -34.05 1.09 2.58
C PHE A 180 -34.21 -0.44 2.42
N ASN A 181 -35.00 -1.09 3.27
CA ASN A 181 -35.21 -2.54 3.24
C ASN A 181 -35.94 -3.01 1.98
N THR A 182 -36.92 -2.24 1.49
CA THR A 182 -37.59 -2.56 0.22
C THR A 182 -36.62 -2.45 -0.95
N THR A 183 -35.79 -1.42 -0.99
CA THR A 183 -34.75 -1.27 -2.03
C THR A 183 -33.74 -2.41 -1.96
N LYS A 184 -33.28 -2.78 -0.77
CA LYS A 184 -32.39 -3.93 -0.53
C LYS A 184 -32.99 -5.23 -1.07
N LYS A 185 -34.24 -5.57 -0.73
CA LYS A 185 -34.93 -6.78 -1.23
C LYS A 185 -35.02 -6.82 -2.75
N LEU A 186 -35.26 -5.67 -3.37
CA LEU A 186 -35.35 -5.57 -4.82
C LEU A 186 -33.99 -5.73 -5.48
N LEU A 187 -32.95 -5.09 -4.95
CA LEU A 187 -31.58 -5.28 -5.42
C LEU A 187 -31.12 -6.73 -5.23
N GLN A 188 -31.49 -7.37 -4.12
CA GLN A 188 -31.25 -8.80 -3.90
C GLN A 188 -31.89 -9.65 -5.00
N LYS A 189 -33.13 -9.34 -5.40
CA LYS A 189 -33.78 -10.02 -6.53
C LYS A 189 -33.03 -9.78 -7.85
N ASP A 190 -32.64 -8.54 -8.11
CA ASP A 190 -31.90 -8.18 -9.33
C ASP A 190 -30.53 -8.91 -9.38
N ILE A 191 -29.82 -9.04 -8.25
CA ILE A 191 -28.58 -9.81 -8.12
C ILE A 191 -28.83 -11.31 -8.27
N PHE A 192 -29.90 -11.85 -7.68
CA PHE A 192 -30.24 -13.26 -7.85
C PHE A 192 -30.50 -13.60 -9.33
N THR A 193 -31.18 -12.70 -10.06
CA THR A 193 -31.33 -12.81 -11.52
C THR A 193 -29.97 -12.77 -12.23
N PHE A 194 -29.08 -11.86 -11.85
CA PHE A 194 -27.72 -11.78 -12.42
C PHE A 194 -26.90 -13.05 -12.19
N MET A 195 -27.07 -13.67 -11.01
CA MET A 195 -26.30 -14.84 -10.54
C MET A 195 -26.91 -16.19 -10.93
N GLN A 196 -28.02 -16.25 -11.69
CA GLN A 196 -28.84 -17.45 -11.90
C GLN A 196 -28.07 -18.74 -12.24
N ARG A 197 -26.95 -18.67 -12.97
CA ARG A 197 -26.15 -19.86 -13.33
C ARG A 197 -25.16 -20.31 -12.24
N ASN A 198 -24.90 -19.49 -11.22
CA ASN A 198 -24.09 -19.87 -10.06
C ASN A 198 -24.61 -19.18 -8.77
N PRO A 199 -25.80 -19.57 -8.27
CA PRO A 199 -26.45 -18.90 -7.15
C PRO A 199 -25.72 -19.10 -5.81
N SER A 200 -24.84 -20.10 -5.71
CA SER A 200 -23.97 -20.35 -4.54
C SER A 200 -22.64 -19.60 -4.60
N GLY A 201 -22.37 -18.87 -5.68
CA GLY A 201 -21.15 -18.10 -5.85
C GLY A 201 -21.24 -16.72 -5.21
N THR A 202 -20.09 -16.07 -5.10
CA THR A 202 -19.95 -14.68 -4.64
C THR A 202 -19.80 -13.75 -5.84
N LEU A 203 -20.54 -12.64 -5.83
CA LEU A 203 -20.38 -11.51 -6.73
C LEU A 203 -19.41 -10.50 -6.11
N LEU A 204 -18.32 -10.20 -6.80
CA LEU A 204 -17.50 -9.04 -6.47
C LEU A 204 -18.02 -7.80 -7.20
N VAL A 205 -18.51 -6.82 -6.45
CA VAL A 205 -18.89 -5.50 -6.98
C VAL A 205 -17.74 -4.53 -6.72
N HIS A 206 -17.06 -4.15 -7.79
CA HIS A 206 -15.99 -3.16 -7.77
C HIS A 206 -16.59 -1.77 -8.05
N VAL A 207 -16.64 -0.93 -7.02
CA VAL A 207 -17.20 0.42 -7.08
C VAL A 207 -16.07 1.43 -7.26
N ASP A 208 -15.87 1.95 -8.48
CA ASP A 208 -14.81 2.94 -8.72
C ASP A 208 -15.28 4.35 -8.37
N GLU A 209 -15.13 4.67 -7.08
CA GLU A 209 -15.61 5.89 -6.46
C GLU A 209 -14.47 6.89 -6.28
N HIS A 210 -13.99 7.44 -7.39
CA HIS A 210 -13.07 8.57 -7.44
C HIS A 210 -13.70 9.91 -6.96
N ARG A 211 -14.57 9.83 -5.93
CA ARG A 211 -15.40 10.89 -5.32
C ARG A 211 -16.47 11.46 -6.25
N CYS A 212 -16.99 10.63 -7.15
CA CYS A 212 -17.85 11.10 -8.21
C CYS A 212 -19.33 10.73 -8.04
N MET A 213 -19.73 9.84 -7.12
CA MET A 213 -21.16 9.51 -7.02
C MET A 213 -21.98 10.65 -6.40
N CYS A 214 -21.52 11.25 -5.30
CA CYS A 214 -22.22 12.35 -4.60
C CYS A 214 -21.32 12.97 -3.52
N PRO A 215 -21.31 14.30 -3.32
CA PRO A 215 -20.57 14.92 -2.20
C PRO A 215 -21.12 14.54 -0.82
N ASP A 216 -22.43 14.27 -0.70
CA ASP A 216 -23.08 13.96 0.58
C ASP A 216 -22.64 12.61 1.17
N ALA A 217 -22.30 12.60 2.46
CA ALA A 217 -21.81 11.40 3.15
C ALA A 217 -22.91 10.36 3.44
N HIS A 218 -24.15 10.81 3.70
CA HIS A 218 -25.27 9.93 4.01
C HIS A 218 -25.77 9.19 2.77
N PHE A 219 -25.85 9.88 1.64
CA PHE A 219 -26.15 9.29 0.34
C PHE A 219 -25.15 8.18 0.00
N ARG A 220 -23.85 8.49 0.04
CA ARG A 220 -22.78 7.52 -0.21
C ARG A 220 -22.83 6.34 0.77
N LYS A 221 -23.12 6.61 2.04
CA LYS A 221 -23.32 5.56 3.05
C LYS A 221 -24.45 4.63 2.66
N GLY A 222 -25.62 5.16 2.27
CA GLY A 222 -26.75 4.37 1.82
C GLY A 222 -26.46 3.52 0.58
N ALA A 223 -25.77 4.11 -0.39
CA ALA A 223 -25.35 3.46 -1.63
C ALA A 223 -24.40 2.28 -1.37
N MET A 224 -23.36 2.48 -0.57
CA MET A 224 -22.40 1.42 -0.25
C MET A 224 -23.01 0.36 0.68
N ARG A 225 -23.81 0.79 1.66
CA ARG A 225 -24.48 -0.08 2.63
C ARG A 225 -25.40 -1.08 1.94
N VAL A 226 -26.23 -0.64 0.97
CA VAL A 226 -27.20 -1.54 0.34
C VAL A 226 -26.53 -2.73 -0.36
N LEU A 227 -25.32 -2.55 -0.91
CA LEU A 227 -24.54 -3.64 -1.49
C LEU A 227 -23.92 -4.54 -0.41
N ALA A 228 -23.27 -3.94 0.59
CA ALA A 228 -22.56 -4.66 1.64
C ALA A 228 -23.47 -5.50 2.53
N GLU A 229 -24.77 -5.21 2.59
CA GLU A 229 -25.71 -6.03 3.34
C GLU A 229 -26.33 -7.21 2.58
N LEU A 230 -25.97 -7.42 1.31
CA LEU A 230 -26.55 -8.47 0.47
C LEU A 230 -25.76 -9.78 0.61
N PRO A 231 -26.45 -10.92 0.79
CA PRO A 231 -25.77 -12.21 0.84
C PRO A 231 -25.13 -12.53 -0.52
N GLY A 232 -23.94 -13.13 -0.49
CA GLY A 232 -23.21 -13.50 -1.70
C GLY A 232 -22.63 -12.31 -2.48
N VAL A 233 -22.52 -11.12 -1.86
CA VAL A 233 -21.94 -9.92 -2.47
C VAL A 233 -20.75 -9.45 -1.64
N GLN A 234 -19.61 -9.30 -2.29
CA GLN A 234 -18.43 -8.61 -1.74
C GLN A 234 -18.32 -7.25 -2.42
N VAL A 235 -18.05 -6.20 -1.67
CA VAL A 235 -17.89 -4.84 -2.21
C VAL A 235 -16.46 -4.40 -2.02
N LEU A 236 -15.80 -3.99 -3.10
CA LEU A 236 -14.50 -3.34 -3.06
C LEU A 236 -14.60 -1.98 -3.76
N ALA A 237 -14.33 -0.91 -3.02
CA ALA A 237 -14.36 0.45 -3.55
C ALA A 237 -12.94 1.01 -3.78
N THR A 238 -12.70 1.68 -4.91
CA THR A 238 -11.45 2.41 -5.15
C THR A 238 -11.65 3.90 -4.99
N TYR A 239 -10.71 4.57 -4.32
CA TYR A 239 -10.75 6.00 -4.06
C TYR A 239 -9.40 6.65 -4.38
N THR A 240 -9.44 7.88 -4.90
CA THR A 240 -8.23 8.73 -5.07
C THR A 240 -7.71 9.28 -3.75
N ASP A 241 -8.58 9.40 -2.76
CA ASP A 241 -8.30 9.92 -1.43
C ASP A 241 -9.07 9.10 -0.37
N ILE A 242 -8.72 9.24 0.91
CA ILE A 242 -9.44 8.54 2.00
C ILE A 242 -10.94 8.88 1.94
N PRO A 243 -11.83 7.87 1.97
CA PRO A 243 -13.26 8.11 2.04
C PRO A 243 -13.64 8.61 3.44
N PRO A 244 -14.52 9.62 3.57
CA PRO A 244 -14.84 10.22 4.86
C PRO A 244 -15.43 9.17 5.81
N LEU A 245 -14.83 9.00 7.00
CA LEU A 245 -15.38 8.08 8.00
C LEU A 245 -16.74 8.60 8.48
N PRO A 246 -17.72 7.72 8.72
CA PRO A 246 -19.04 8.13 9.18
C PRO A 246 -18.94 8.86 10.52
N GLN A 247 -19.55 10.04 10.63
CA GLN A 247 -19.52 10.91 11.82
C GLN A 247 -20.12 10.26 13.09
N GLN A 248 -20.86 9.15 12.96
CA GLN A 248 -21.46 8.43 14.08
C GLN A 248 -20.75 7.09 14.32
N LYS A 249 -20.44 6.79 15.60
CA LYS A 249 -19.73 5.59 16.10
C LYS A 249 -20.37 4.22 15.79
N SER A 250 -21.35 4.17 14.89
CA SER A 250 -22.09 2.95 14.53
C SER A 250 -22.52 3.03 13.06
N SER A 251 -21.57 2.96 12.12
CA SER A 251 -21.95 2.50 10.79
C SER A 251 -22.25 1.00 10.90
N GLU A 252 -23.48 0.60 10.58
CA GLU A 252 -23.87 -0.82 10.44
C GLU A 252 -23.06 -1.55 9.35
N THR A 253 -22.23 -0.81 8.60
CA THR A 253 -21.26 -1.30 7.64
C THR A 253 -19.87 -0.79 8.01
N CYS A 254 -18.93 -1.70 8.23
CA CYS A 254 -17.52 -1.35 8.43
C CYS A 254 -16.85 -1.01 7.10
N ARG A 255 -15.80 -0.19 7.14
CA ARG A 255 -14.88 -0.06 6.01
C ARG A 255 -13.60 -0.78 6.38
N ARG A 256 -12.99 -1.45 5.40
CA ARG A 256 -11.74 -2.17 5.59
C ARG A 256 -10.74 -1.77 4.51
N PRO A 257 -9.61 -1.17 4.84
CA PRO A 257 -8.59 -0.83 3.87
C PRO A 257 -7.93 -2.11 3.34
N ILE A 258 -7.66 -2.11 2.05
CA ILE A 258 -6.81 -3.09 1.36
C ILE A 258 -5.66 -2.31 0.74
N ALA A 259 -4.44 -2.78 0.98
CA ALA A 259 -3.26 -2.19 0.38
C ALA A 259 -3.29 -2.35 -1.14
N CYS A 260 -3.03 -1.26 -1.87
CA CYS A 260 -2.86 -1.32 -3.31
C CYS A 260 -1.62 -2.17 -3.64
N LEU A 261 -1.71 -2.98 -4.69
CA LEU A 261 -0.53 -3.66 -5.23
C LEU A 261 0.45 -2.62 -5.77
N LEU A 262 1.74 -2.85 -5.54
CA LEU A 262 2.84 -2.08 -6.11
C LEU A 262 3.44 -2.84 -7.30
N PRO A 263 3.96 -2.12 -8.32
CA PRO A 263 4.59 -2.77 -9.45
C PRO A 263 5.85 -3.53 -9.02
N ASP A 264 5.99 -4.77 -9.50
CA ASP A 264 7.22 -5.54 -9.36
C ASP A 264 8.27 -5.02 -10.35
N VAL A 265 9.11 -4.11 -9.84
CA VAL A 265 10.23 -3.53 -10.59
C VAL A 265 11.19 -4.62 -11.09
N GLY A 266 11.36 -5.72 -10.34
CA GLY A 266 12.18 -6.85 -10.76
C GLY A 266 11.65 -7.50 -12.03
N THR A 267 10.34 -7.75 -12.12
CA THR A 267 9.71 -8.30 -13.32
C THR A 267 9.71 -7.30 -14.48
N ILE A 268 9.51 -6.00 -14.23
CA ILE A 268 9.65 -4.94 -15.24
C ILE A 268 11.06 -4.95 -15.83
N MET A 269 12.08 -4.98 -14.98
CA MET A 269 13.47 -5.03 -15.41
C MET A 269 13.76 -6.30 -16.22
N LYS A 270 13.32 -7.48 -15.76
CA LYS A 270 13.54 -8.75 -16.49
C LYS A 270 12.87 -8.77 -17.87
N GLY A 271 11.66 -8.22 -17.98
CA GLY A 271 10.89 -8.22 -19.23
C GLY A 271 11.31 -7.12 -20.22
N ARG A 272 11.91 -6.03 -19.74
CA ARG A 272 12.14 -4.82 -20.56
C ARG A 272 13.60 -4.38 -20.66
N LEU A 273 14.47 -4.75 -19.71
CA LEU A 273 15.89 -4.46 -19.74
C LEU A 273 16.69 -5.73 -20.11
N PRO A 274 17.77 -5.61 -20.91
CA PRO A 274 18.60 -6.73 -21.32
C PRO A 274 19.50 -7.20 -20.16
N MET A 275 18.90 -7.80 -19.13
CA MET A 275 19.61 -8.28 -17.94
C MET A 275 20.09 -9.74 -18.07
N GLN A 276 19.88 -10.38 -19.23
CA GLN A 276 20.28 -11.76 -19.48
C GLN A 276 21.81 -11.86 -19.60
N GLY A 277 22.43 -12.67 -18.77
CA GLY A 277 23.89 -12.88 -18.76
C GLY A 277 24.66 -12.02 -17.75
N ILE A 278 23.98 -11.11 -17.04
CA ILE A 278 24.60 -10.35 -15.95
C ILE A 278 24.94 -11.34 -14.82
N VAL A 279 26.24 -11.51 -14.62
CA VAL A 279 26.90 -12.53 -13.80
C VAL A 279 26.34 -12.64 -12.38
N GLU A 280 26.41 -13.84 -11.80
CA GLU A 280 26.20 -14.19 -10.37
C GLU A 280 27.20 -13.51 -9.40
N ASN A 281 27.74 -12.34 -9.76
CA ASN A 281 28.64 -11.59 -8.91
C ASN A 281 27.82 -10.78 -7.90
N GLU A 282 28.11 -10.97 -6.62
CA GLU A 282 27.49 -10.23 -5.51
C GLU A 282 27.48 -8.72 -5.76
N ALA A 283 28.60 -8.13 -6.22
CA ALA A 283 28.71 -6.69 -6.49
C ALA A 283 27.71 -6.18 -7.55
N ILE A 284 27.31 -7.04 -8.50
CA ILE A 284 26.32 -6.70 -9.51
C ILE A 284 24.90 -6.89 -8.95
N GLN A 285 24.64 -7.99 -8.23
CA GLN A 285 23.35 -8.21 -7.56
C GLN A 285 22.97 -7.05 -6.64
N LEU A 286 23.96 -6.51 -5.93
CA LEU A 286 23.80 -5.35 -5.06
C LEU A 286 23.40 -4.08 -5.85
N ARG A 287 24.05 -3.81 -6.99
CA ARG A 287 23.69 -2.67 -7.86
C ARG A 287 22.33 -2.83 -8.50
N VAL A 288 21.95 -4.04 -8.90
CA VAL A 288 20.61 -4.34 -9.40
C VAL A 288 19.55 -4.07 -8.32
N ALA A 289 19.82 -4.43 -7.07
CA ALA A 289 18.91 -4.13 -5.96
C ALA A 289 18.72 -2.61 -5.76
N THR A 290 19.80 -1.84 -5.79
CA THR A 290 19.73 -0.37 -5.70
C THR A 290 18.99 0.22 -6.89
N LEU A 291 19.24 -0.25 -8.11
CA LEU A 291 18.52 0.17 -9.32
C LEU A 291 17.01 -0.13 -9.22
N ARG A 292 16.60 -1.25 -8.62
CA ARG A 292 15.17 -1.53 -8.41
C ARG A 292 14.51 -0.48 -7.52
N VAL A 293 15.18 -0.08 -6.44
CA VAL A 293 14.65 0.94 -5.52
C VAL A 293 14.57 2.29 -6.21
N THR A 294 15.63 2.73 -6.89
CA THR A 294 15.67 4.06 -7.54
C THR A 294 14.74 4.12 -8.76
N LEU A 295 14.58 3.02 -9.50
CA LEU A 295 13.58 2.90 -10.57
C LEU A 295 12.16 2.91 -10.00
N GLY A 296 11.89 2.21 -8.90
CA GLY A 296 10.59 2.25 -8.21
C GLY A 296 10.19 3.66 -7.78
N LEU A 297 11.13 4.42 -7.21
CA LEU A 297 10.96 5.84 -6.86
C LEU A 297 10.69 6.71 -8.09
N ALA A 298 11.47 6.55 -9.16
CA ALA A 298 11.27 7.28 -10.41
C ALA A 298 9.89 7.00 -11.03
N LEU A 299 9.45 5.73 -11.00
CA LEU A 299 8.12 5.35 -11.46
C LEU A 299 7.01 5.98 -10.61
N GLN A 300 7.14 6.00 -9.28
CA GLN A 300 6.18 6.68 -8.41
C GLN A 300 6.07 8.17 -8.71
N LYS A 301 7.20 8.89 -8.80
CA LYS A 301 7.20 10.33 -9.04
C LYS A 301 6.56 10.72 -10.36
N LEU A 302 6.88 9.97 -11.41
CA LEU A 302 6.36 10.25 -12.75
C LEU A 302 4.87 9.90 -12.89
N LEU A 303 4.20 9.47 -11.80
CA LEU A 303 2.84 8.93 -11.77
C LEU A 303 2.71 7.71 -12.68
N LEU A 304 3.79 6.93 -12.77
CA LEU A 304 3.94 5.71 -13.55
C LEU A 304 3.97 4.45 -12.66
N ALA A 305 3.61 4.59 -11.38
CA ALA A 305 3.48 3.47 -10.44
C ALA A 305 2.26 2.56 -10.72
N GLY A 306 1.58 2.76 -11.85
CA GLY A 306 0.51 1.89 -12.29
C GLY A 306 1.05 0.49 -12.60
N LEU A 307 0.21 -0.51 -12.34
CA LEU A 307 0.54 -1.93 -12.61
C LEU A 307 0.59 -2.25 -14.11
N HIS A 308 0.15 -1.31 -14.94
CA HIS A 308 0.11 -1.38 -16.40
C HIS A 308 0.78 -0.16 -17.01
N PHE A 309 1.52 -0.39 -18.10
CA PHE A 309 2.40 0.59 -18.72
C PHE A 309 1.99 0.78 -20.19
N GLU A 310 1.48 1.96 -20.52
CA GLU A 310 1.34 2.48 -21.90
C GLU A 310 1.70 3.98 -21.96
N SER A 311 2.63 4.44 -21.12
CA SER A 311 3.10 5.82 -21.23
C SER A 311 4.35 5.86 -22.07
N SER A 312 4.35 6.70 -23.10
CA SER A 312 5.56 7.08 -23.85
C SER A 312 6.70 7.53 -22.94
N LYS A 313 6.41 8.06 -21.75
CA LYS A 313 7.41 8.43 -20.73
C LYS A 313 8.08 7.20 -20.09
N ILE A 314 7.33 6.13 -19.84
CA ILE A 314 7.87 4.86 -19.34
C ILE A 314 8.75 4.25 -20.44
N ASP A 315 8.22 4.17 -21.66
CA ASP A 315 8.95 3.56 -22.76
C ASP A 315 10.23 4.33 -23.06
N GLN A 316 10.19 5.67 -23.00
CA GLN A 316 11.38 6.49 -23.10
C GLN A 316 12.34 6.25 -21.93
N LEU A 317 11.87 6.25 -20.68
CA LEU A 317 12.71 5.93 -19.51
C LEU A 317 13.40 4.58 -19.66
N LEU A 318 12.65 3.53 -20.00
CA LEU A 318 13.20 2.18 -20.15
C LEU A 318 14.11 2.08 -21.37
N LYS A 319 13.82 2.80 -22.45
CA LYS A 319 14.68 2.91 -23.63
C LYS A 319 16.00 3.60 -23.30
N ASP A 320 15.95 4.71 -22.57
CA ASP A 320 17.14 5.45 -22.11
C ASP A 320 18.03 4.53 -21.27
N LEU A 321 17.44 3.86 -20.26
CA LEU A 321 18.18 2.91 -19.40
C LEU A 321 18.77 1.75 -20.20
N LYS A 322 18.02 1.21 -21.16
CA LYS A 322 18.51 0.13 -22.04
C LYS A 322 19.67 0.59 -22.91
N GLU A 323 19.63 1.82 -23.41
CA GLU A 323 20.71 2.39 -24.22
C GLU A 323 21.96 2.67 -23.37
N THR A 324 21.77 3.19 -22.15
CA THR A 324 22.83 3.37 -21.15
C THR A 324 23.53 2.04 -20.84
N LEU A 325 22.77 0.96 -20.63
CA LEU A 325 23.35 -0.38 -20.38
C LEU A 325 24.13 -0.93 -21.58
N ARG A 326 23.69 -0.64 -22.82
CA ARG A 326 24.36 -1.12 -24.05
C ARG A 326 25.67 -0.39 -24.34
N ASN A 327 25.74 0.89 -24.00
CA ASN A 327 26.86 1.76 -24.33
C ASN A 327 27.92 1.84 -23.24
N ALA A 328 27.72 1.17 -22.10
CA ALA A 328 28.68 1.17 -21.00
C ALA A 328 29.87 0.23 -21.28
N ASP A 329 31.04 0.62 -20.80
CA ASP A 329 32.28 -0.17 -20.92
C ASP A 329 32.18 -1.53 -20.21
N ASN A 330 31.31 -1.63 -19.19
CA ASN A 330 30.95 -2.86 -18.49
C ASN A 330 29.59 -2.71 -17.76
N ASP A 331 29.02 -3.84 -17.34
CA ASP A 331 27.72 -3.91 -16.64
C ASP A 331 27.69 -3.04 -15.36
N VAL A 332 28.80 -2.97 -14.62
CA VAL A 332 28.88 -2.23 -13.36
C VAL A 332 28.72 -0.72 -13.59
N GLN A 333 29.46 -0.16 -14.54
CA GLN A 333 29.38 1.25 -14.92
C GLN A 333 28.02 1.59 -15.55
N GLY A 334 27.47 0.69 -16.37
CA GLY A 334 26.14 0.88 -16.95
C GLY A 334 25.04 0.93 -15.89
N LEU A 335 25.10 0.04 -14.89
CA LEU A 335 24.16 0.05 -13.76
C LEU A 335 24.31 1.31 -12.90
N GLU A 336 25.53 1.78 -12.67
CA GLU A 336 25.78 3.03 -11.94
C GLU A 336 25.19 4.24 -12.65
N GLN A 337 25.37 4.34 -13.97
CA GLN A 337 24.78 5.42 -14.76
C GLN A 337 23.25 5.34 -14.74
N CYS A 338 22.67 4.14 -14.87
CA CYS A 338 21.22 3.93 -14.74
C CYS A 338 20.66 4.37 -13.38
N ILE A 339 21.38 4.05 -12.29
CA ILE A 339 21.02 4.46 -10.93
C ILE A 339 21.03 6.00 -10.84
N GLN A 340 22.07 6.65 -11.35
CA GLN A 340 22.18 8.11 -11.37
C GLN A 340 21.06 8.76 -12.18
N ASP A 341 20.71 8.20 -13.34
CA ASP A 341 19.64 8.73 -14.20
C ASP A 341 18.26 8.59 -13.54
N CYS A 342 17.98 7.45 -12.88
CA CYS A 342 16.77 7.28 -12.08
C CYS A 342 16.74 8.28 -10.90
N ASN A 343 17.87 8.44 -10.22
CA ASN A 343 18.03 9.38 -9.11
C ASN A 343 17.73 10.82 -9.49
N LYS A 344 18.27 11.31 -10.62
CA LYS A 344 17.97 12.65 -11.14
C LYS A 344 16.46 12.84 -11.34
N LYS A 345 15.80 11.87 -11.99
CA LYS A 345 14.37 11.95 -12.29
C LYS A 345 13.51 12.07 -11.04
N TRP A 346 13.85 11.40 -9.93
CA TRP A 346 13.05 11.49 -8.71
C TRP A 346 13.47 12.61 -7.76
N MET A 347 14.70 13.13 -7.84
CA MET A 347 15.19 14.20 -6.95
C MET A 347 14.95 15.64 -7.44
N ASP A 348 14.60 15.86 -8.71
CA ASP A 348 14.28 17.21 -9.25
C ASP A 348 12.86 17.65 -8.88
N ASP A 349 12.63 18.26 -7.70
CA ASP A 349 11.60 19.30 -7.45
C ASP A 349 11.45 19.63 -5.95
N SER A 350 11.18 20.91 -5.67
CA SER A 350 10.70 21.44 -4.38
C SER A 350 9.20 21.20 -4.23
N ALA A 351 8.78 20.74 -3.05
CA ALA A 351 7.38 20.43 -2.75
C ALA A 351 6.58 21.67 -2.35
N GLU A 352 5.31 21.76 -2.76
CA GLU A 352 4.31 22.61 -2.13
C GLU A 352 3.74 21.94 -0.87
N GLU A 353 3.46 22.77 0.14
CA GLU A 353 3.03 22.49 1.52
C GLU A 353 2.25 21.17 1.73
N GLN A 354 2.74 20.29 2.62
CA GLN A 354 1.94 19.16 3.12
C GLN A 354 2.33 18.68 4.55
N THR A 355 1.32 18.73 5.43
CA THR A 355 0.99 17.88 6.60
C THR A 355 2.04 16.88 7.13
N SER A 356 2.41 17.01 8.41
CA SER A 356 3.16 16.07 9.28
C SER A 356 3.62 14.73 8.65
N LEU A 357 4.71 14.77 7.88
CA LEU A 357 5.32 13.58 7.26
C LEU A 357 5.73 12.51 8.28
N VAL A 358 6.06 12.92 9.51
CA VAL A 358 6.33 12.00 10.63
C VAL A 358 5.12 11.15 10.97
N ASP A 359 3.90 11.71 10.91
CA ASP A 359 2.68 10.97 11.16
C ASP A 359 2.45 9.89 10.11
N LEU A 360 2.63 10.23 8.83
CA LEU A 360 2.47 9.33 7.69
C LEU A 360 3.58 8.27 7.67
N LEU A 361 4.83 8.65 7.93
CA LEU A 361 5.97 7.74 8.07
C LEU A 361 5.74 6.69 9.15
N CYS A 362 5.26 7.11 10.33
CA CYS A 362 4.96 6.18 11.42
C CYS A 362 3.71 5.32 11.15
N GLY A 363 2.90 5.70 10.16
CA GLY A 363 1.59 5.14 9.91
C GLY A 363 0.52 5.73 10.82
N ILE A 364 -0.61 6.12 10.22
CA ILE A 364 -1.80 6.58 10.94
C ILE A 364 -2.80 5.44 10.93
N ARG A 365 -3.29 5.03 12.10
CA ARG A 365 -4.34 4.02 12.17
C ARG A 365 -5.62 4.61 11.57
N GLU A 366 -6.37 3.81 10.84
CA GLU A 366 -7.61 4.27 10.20
C GLU A 366 -8.62 4.81 11.22
N ASN A 367 -8.68 4.24 12.42
CA ASN A 367 -9.60 4.66 13.48
C ASN A 367 -9.14 5.92 14.26
N ASP A 368 -8.01 6.51 13.89
CA ASP A 368 -7.51 7.75 14.50
C ASP A 368 -8.41 8.92 14.13
N ARG A 369 -8.77 9.76 15.12
CA ARG A 369 -9.66 10.93 14.90
C ARG A 369 -9.08 11.90 13.87
N ARG A 370 -7.76 11.99 13.77
CA ARG A 370 -7.08 12.85 12.79
C ARG A 370 -7.38 12.46 11.34
N VAL A 371 -7.67 11.18 11.07
CA VAL A 371 -8.10 10.71 9.74
C VAL A 371 -9.46 11.30 9.35
N GLN A 372 -10.31 11.60 10.34
CA GLN A 372 -11.63 12.22 10.12
C GLN A 372 -11.52 13.72 9.90
N GLU A 373 -10.59 14.36 10.62
CA GLU A 373 -10.43 15.81 10.66
C GLU A 373 -9.49 16.34 9.58
N LYS A 374 -8.47 15.58 9.20
CA LYS A 374 -7.44 15.97 8.22
C LYS A 374 -7.53 15.07 6.99
N ARG A 375 -7.77 15.69 5.83
CA ARG A 375 -7.60 15.01 4.55
C ARG A 375 -6.12 14.99 4.21
N PHE A 376 -5.54 13.79 4.21
CA PHE A 376 -4.17 13.58 3.75
C PHE A 376 -4.18 13.48 2.21
N PRO A 377 -3.55 14.42 1.49
CA PRO A 377 -3.38 14.31 0.05
C PRO A 377 -2.49 13.11 -0.28
N GLN A 378 -2.87 12.33 -1.30
CA GLN A 378 -2.05 11.21 -1.81
C GLN A 378 -1.68 10.18 -0.74
N VAL A 379 -2.67 9.49 -0.17
CA VAL A 379 -2.40 8.37 0.75
C VAL A 379 -2.32 7.03 0.05
N VAL A 380 -1.65 6.09 0.70
CA VAL A 380 -1.65 4.67 0.39
C VAL A 380 -2.01 3.90 1.65
N ALA A 381 -2.94 2.96 1.53
CA ALA A 381 -3.18 1.96 2.57
C ALA A 381 -2.07 0.91 2.55
N LEU A 382 -1.50 0.59 3.71
CA LEU A 382 -0.49 -0.45 3.87
C LEU A 382 -0.86 -1.28 5.10
N GLU A 383 -1.26 -2.53 4.89
CA GLU A 383 -1.76 -3.42 5.96
C GLU A 383 -2.88 -2.75 6.79
N ASP A 384 -2.59 -2.30 8.02
CA ASP A 384 -3.52 -1.67 8.97
C ASP A 384 -3.27 -0.16 9.17
N ILE A 385 -2.36 0.44 8.39
CA ILE A 385 -1.99 1.85 8.49
C ILE A 385 -2.27 2.61 7.18
N LEU A 386 -2.51 3.92 7.33
CA LEU A 386 -2.51 4.90 6.26
C LEU A 386 -1.16 5.63 6.28
N THR A 387 -0.52 5.69 5.12
CA THR A 387 0.77 6.36 4.87
C THR A 387 0.69 7.18 3.58
N ALA A 388 1.77 7.85 3.20
CA ALA A 388 1.98 8.40 1.87
C ALA A 388 2.81 7.46 0.98
N PRO A 389 2.77 7.61 -0.36
CA PRO A 389 3.76 7.04 -1.27
C PRO A 389 5.17 7.36 -0.80
N LEU A 390 6.10 6.45 -1.05
CA LEU A 390 7.49 6.62 -0.60
C LEU A 390 8.14 7.88 -1.18
N GLU A 391 7.83 8.22 -2.44
CA GLU A 391 8.27 9.48 -3.04
C GLU A 391 7.84 10.71 -2.23
N VAL A 392 6.62 10.73 -1.70
CA VAL A 392 6.12 11.83 -0.84
C VAL A 392 6.86 11.87 0.49
N LEU A 393 7.15 10.71 1.10
CA LEU A 393 7.92 10.63 2.34
C LEU A 393 9.38 11.09 2.16
N LEU A 394 9.89 11.08 0.92
CA LEU A 394 11.27 11.47 0.57
C LEU A 394 11.40 12.93 0.09
N ARG A 395 10.30 13.67 0.00
CA ARG A 395 10.33 15.10 -0.33
C ARG A 395 10.95 15.89 0.81
N ASP A 396 11.71 16.94 0.46
CA ASP A 396 12.27 17.85 1.45
C ASP A 396 11.13 18.45 2.30
N GLY A 397 11.32 18.44 3.62
CA GLY A 397 10.27 18.76 4.60
C GLY A 397 9.75 20.21 4.54
N ASP A 398 8.56 20.40 5.10
CA ASP A 398 7.77 21.65 5.22
C ASP A 398 8.54 22.85 5.84
N ASP A 399 7.96 24.05 5.65
CA ASP A 399 8.32 25.33 6.28
C ASP A 399 8.28 25.35 7.82
N ASP A 400 7.70 24.33 8.47
CA ASP A 400 7.80 24.10 9.93
C ASP A 400 9.16 23.49 10.30
N SER A 401 10.21 24.09 9.74
CA SER A 401 11.63 23.74 9.81
C SER A 401 12.20 23.72 11.22
N LEU A 402 11.42 24.15 12.23
CA LEU A 402 11.84 24.28 13.62
C LEU A 402 11.29 23.18 14.55
N SER A 403 10.34 22.35 14.13
CA SER A 403 9.87 21.27 15.01
C SER A 403 10.95 20.18 15.15
N PRO A 404 11.31 19.73 16.37
CA PRO A 404 12.37 18.72 16.54
C PRO A 404 12.06 17.38 15.86
N ALA A 405 10.77 17.04 15.73
CA ALA A 405 10.31 15.87 14.99
C ALA A 405 10.67 15.95 13.50
N ASN A 406 10.46 17.13 12.90
CA ASN A 406 10.76 17.37 11.49
C ASN A 406 12.28 17.43 11.26
N MET A 407 13.04 18.06 12.16
CA MET A 407 14.51 18.03 12.10
C MET A 407 15.06 16.61 12.12
N LEU A 408 14.57 15.76 13.03
CA LEU A 408 14.98 14.35 13.10
C LEU A 408 14.59 13.58 11.82
N HIS A 409 13.38 13.82 11.31
CA HIS A 409 12.91 13.24 10.05
C HIS A 409 13.82 13.64 8.89
N VAL A 410 14.11 14.92 8.71
CA VAL A 410 14.97 15.47 7.65
C VAL A 410 16.39 14.93 7.77
N SER A 411 16.95 14.83 8.98
CA SER A 411 18.29 14.25 9.19
C SER A 411 18.36 12.79 8.73
N CYS A 412 17.40 11.95 9.16
CA CYS A 412 17.35 10.55 8.76
C CYS A 412 17.05 10.38 7.26
N GLN A 413 16.14 11.20 6.72
CA GLN A 413 15.81 11.23 5.31
C GLN A 413 17.05 11.56 4.48
N LYS A 414 17.84 12.57 4.86
CA LYS A 414 19.11 12.92 4.19
C LYS A 414 20.10 11.75 4.18
N LEU A 415 20.25 11.04 5.30
CA LEU A 415 21.10 9.84 5.36
C LEU A 415 20.62 8.75 4.40
N PHE A 416 19.30 8.50 4.36
CA PHE A 416 18.70 7.55 3.43
C PHE A 416 18.90 7.98 1.96
N ARG A 417 18.66 9.25 1.63
CA ARG A 417 18.90 9.81 0.27
C ARG A 417 20.38 9.69 -0.11
N GLN A 418 21.28 10.00 0.81
CA GLN A 418 22.72 9.86 0.60
C GLN A 418 23.11 8.41 0.31
N ALA A 419 22.50 7.44 1.01
CA ALA A 419 22.73 6.01 0.73
C ALA A 419 22.28 5.62 -0.69
N LEU A 420 21.25 6.25 -1.24
CA LEU A 420 20.82 6.03 -2.62
C LEU A 420 21.73 6.71 -3.67
N THR A 421 22.41 7.80 -3.31
CA THR A 421 23.17 8.64 -4.26
C THR A 421 24.67 8.45 -4.26
N THR A 422 25.28 7.99 -3.15
CA THR A 422 26.75 7.86 -3.01
C THR A 422 27.35 6.71 -3.84
N SER A 423 26.61 6.17 -4.82
CA SER A 423 27.03 5.11 -5.73
C SER A 423 27.67 5.70 -7.00
N PRO A 424 29.02 5.76 -7.02
CA PRO A 424 29.75 4.79 -7.85
C PRO A 424 31.01 4.15 -7.21
N ARG A 425 31.23 4.23 -5.87
CA ARG A 425 32.49 3.70 -5.25
C ARG A 425 32.34 2.62 -4.17
N ALA A 426 31.19 2.49 -3.52
CA ALA A 426 30.92 1.42 -2.57
C ALA A 426 29.49 0.94 -2.79
N ALA A 427 29.30 -0.33 -3.10
CA ALA A 427 27.97 -0.89 -3.30
C ALA A 427 27.18 -0.78 -1.99
N VAL A 428 26.29 0.21 -1.89
CA VAL A 428 25.27 0.23 -0.84
C VAL A 428 24.39 -0.98 -1.10
N THR A 429 24.46 -1.97 -0.22
CA THR A 429 23.72 -3.21 -0.39
C THR A 429 22.22 -2.97 -0.17
N ALA A 430 21.38 -3.86 -0.71
CA ALA A 430 19.96 -3.91 -0.31
C ALA A 430 19.80 -3.93 1.22
N GLY A 431 20.74 -4.56 1.93
CA GLY A 431 20.85 -4.53 3.38
C GLY A 431 21.03 -3.11 3.93
N LYS A 432 22.01 -2.36 3.41
CA LYS A 432 22.29 -1.00 3.88
C LYS A 432 21.13 -0.03 3.63
N ILE A 433 20.43 -0.14 2.49
CA ILE A 433 19.19 0.63 2.24
C ILE A 433 18.14 0.31 3.31
N LEU A 434 17.95 -0.97 3.62
CA LEU A 434 17.01 -1.42 4.64
C LEU A 434 17.42 -0.96 6.06
N GLU A 435 18.71 -0.98 6.38
CA GLU A 435 19.26 -0.46 7.65
C GLU A 435 18.94 1.03 7.83
N TYR A 436 19.20 1.86 6.80
CA TYR A 436 18.86 3.28 6.86
C TYR A 436 17.34 3.53 6.91
N ALA A 437 16.54 2.66 6.29
CA ALA A 437 15.09 2.72 6.42
C ALA A 437 14.64 2.43 7.86
N TYR A 438 15.22 1.42 8.52
CA TYR A 438 14.94 1.16 9.94
C TYR A 438 15.46 2.27 10.84
N LEU A 439 16.67 2.80 10.60
CA LEU A 439 17.19 3.95 11.36
C LEU A 439 16.18 5.11 11.34
N TRP A 440 15.70 5.45 10.15
CA TRP A 440 14.74 6.52 9.96
C TRP A 440 13.41 6.23 10.66
N ALA A 441 12.84 5.05 10.44
CA ALA A 441 11.56 4.68 11.03
C ALA A 441 11.64 4.60 12.56
N LEU A 442 12.67 3.97 13.12
CA LEU A 442 12.85 3.84 14.57
C LEU A 442 13.11 5.19 15.25
N ALA A 443 13.92 6.07 14.65
CA ALA A 443 14.14 7.42 15.15
C ALA A 443 12.83 8.21 15.23
N CYS A 444 12.06 8.28 14.14
CA CYS A 444 10.81 9.04 14.11
C CYS A 444 9.73 8.42 15.01
N ARG A 445 9.62 7.08 15.06
CA ARG A 445 8.65 6.39 15.92
C ARG A 445 8.96 6.59 17.40
N SER A 446 10.22 6.42 17.79
CA SER A 446 10.65 6.65 19.18
C SER A 446 10.42 8.10 19.61
N TYR A 447 10.76 9.09 18.77
CA TYR A 447 10.44 10.49 19.07
C TYR A 447 8.93 10.71 19.30
N LYS A 448 8.11 10.23 18.36
CA LYS A 448 6.65 10.45 18.35
C LYS A 448 5.93 9.75 19.50
N PHE A 449 6.27 8.49 19.76
CA PHE A 449 5.59 7.67 20.76
C PHE A 449 6.30 7.65 22.11
N SER A 450 7.49 8.27 22.21
CA SER A 450 8.40 8.20 23.37
C SER A 450 8.74 6.77 23.78
N ARG A 451 8.67 5.83 22.82
CA ARG A 451 8.97 4.41 23.01
C ARG A 451 9.17 3.68 21.69
N LEU A 452 9.85 2.54 21.77
CA LEU A 452 9.90 1.53 20.71
C LEU A 452 9.15 0.27 21.17
N ASP A 453 8.41 -0.32 20.24
CA ASP A 453 7.59 -1.50 20.47
C ASP A 453 8.17 -2.66 19.65
N PHE A 454 9.02 -3.45 20.29
CA PHE A 454 9.58 -4.69 19.77
C PHE A 454 8.72 -5.87 20.23
N ASP A 455 7.41 -5.77 19.98
CA ASP A 455 6.39 -6.77 20.30
C ASP A 455 6.16 -6.97 21.81
N GLU A 456 6.78 -7.97 22.43
CA GLU A 456 6.66 -8.20 23.88
C GLU A 456 7.57 -7.26 24.69
N LEU A 457 8.44 -6.50 24.01
CA LEU A 457 9.35 -5.55 24.62
C LEU A 457 8.97 -4.11 24.26
N LEU A 458 8.48 -3.37 25.25
CA LEU A 458 8.25 -1.93 25.17
C LEU A 458 9.45 -1.20 25.78
N VAL A 459 10.20 -0.47 24.95
CA VAL A 459 11.41 0.26 25.36
C VAL A 459 11.09 1.75 25.51
N PRO A 460 11.19 2.33 26.72
CA PRO A 460 11.04 3.77 26.91
C PRO A 460 12.26 4.49 26.33
N PHE A 461 12.10 5.07 25.15
CA PHE A 461 13.16 5.75 24.43
C PHE A 461 12.55 6.80 23.53
N GLN A 462 12.96 8.05 23.72
CA GLN A 462 12.57 9.16 22.86
C GLN A 462 13.80 9.70 22.13
N CYS A 463 14.07 9.18 20.93
CA CYS A 463 15.19 9.64 20.11
C CYS A 463 15.04 11.14 19.80
N LYS A 464 16.10 11.92 20.06
CA LYS A 464 16.21 13.34 19.73
C LYS A 464 17.27 13.61 18.67
N ASP A 465 18.19 12.68 18.48
CA ASP A 465 19.29 12.82 17.53
C ASP A 465 19.74 11.46 16.98
N VAL A 466 20.34 11.48 15.79
CA VAL A 466 20.94 10.32 15.14
C VAL A 466 22.42 10.57 14.87
N GLN A 467 23.28 9.66 15.29
CA GLN A 467 24.73 9.83 15.17
C GLN A 467 25.42 8.58 14.64
N LEU A 468 26.52 8.79 13.94
CA LEU A 468 27.41 7.70 13.57
C LEU A 468 28.16 7.22 14.81
N GLY A 469 28.29 5.90 15.00
CA GLY A 469 29.00 5.35 16.15
C GLY A 469 29.66 4.00 15.88
N TYR A 470 30.61 3.66 16.75
CA TYR A 470 31.25 2.34 16.81
C TYR A 470 31.60 2.02 18.28
N ILE A 471 31.04 0.94 18.81
CA ILE A 471 31.15 0.58 20.24
C ILE A 471 31.83 -0.78 20.47
N PHE A 472 32.53 -1.30 19.45
CA PHE A 472 33.20 -2.60 19.53
C PHE A 472 34.72 -2.43 19.55
N GLN A 473 35.40 -3.41 20.13
CA GLN A 473 36.85 -3.57 20.06
C GLN A 473 37.22 -4.50 18.90
N GLU A 474 38.52 -4.63 18.59
CA GLU A 474 39.01 -5.52 17.52
C GLU A 474 38.65 -6.99 17.73
N ASN A 475 38.57 -7.43 19.00
CA ASN A 475 38.16 -8.77 19.40
C ASN A 475 36.63 -9.00 19.33
N LYS A 476 35.86 -8.00 18.85
CA LYS A 476 34.39 -8.01 18.74
C LYS A 476 33.63 -8.01 20.08
N SER A 477 34.27 -7.67 21.21
CA SER A 477 33.55 -7.33 22.44
C SER A 477 33.19 -5.84 22.49
N LEU A 478 32.25 -5.47 23.36
CA LEU A 478 31.88 -4.06 23.57
C LEU A 478 33.03 -3.29 24.23
N ASP A 479 33.28 -2.07 23.74
CA ASP A 479 34.21 -1.12 24.33
C ASP A 479 33.51 -0.34 25.45
N SER A 480 33.87 -0.60 26.71
CA SER A 480 33.23 0.01 27.88
C SER A 480 33.39 1.53 27.91
N ALA A 481 34.51 2.09 27.43
CA ALA A 481 34.70 3.53 27.36
C ALA A 481 33.74 4.15 26.32
N LYS A 482 33.61 3.52 25.14
CA LYS A 482 32.69 4.00 24.10
C LYS A 482 31.24 3.85 24.49
N VAL A 483 30.88 2.74 25.15
CA VAL A 483 29.54 2.55 25.70
C VAL A 483 29.25 3.62 26.75
N ALA A 484 30.18 3.94 27.65
CA ALA A 484 30.00 5.00 28.65
C ALA A 484 29.78 6.38 28.02
N GLU A 485 30.48 6.72 26.93
CA GLU A 485 30.34 7.98 26.18
C GLU A 485 28.97 8.15 25.49
N MET A 486 28.21 7.07 25.29
CA MET A 486 26.92 7.14 24.62
C MET A 486 25.90 7.98 25.39
N GLN A 487 25.24 8.87 24.65
CA GLN A 487 24.18 9.74 25.16
C GLN A 487 22.84 9.00 25.20
N THR A 488 22.06 9.27 26.26
CA THR A 488 20.63 8.94 26.30
C THR A 488 19.88 9.77 25.26
N ALA A 489 18.80 9.24 24.69
CA ALA A 489 18.02 9.88 23.62
C ALA A 489 18.73 10.05 22.27
N THR A 490 19.89 9.41 22.05
CA THR A 490 20.56 9.38 20.73
C THR A 490 20.51 7.96 20.16
N LEU A 491 20.07 7.84 18.92
CA LEU A 491 20.09 6.57 18.18
C LEU A 491 21.35 6.53 17.31
N TYR A 492 22.26 5.62 17.62
CA TYR A 492 23.49 5.46 16.87
C TYR A 492 23.32 4.45 15.73
N TYR A 493 23.95 4.71 14.60
CA TYR A 493 24.07 3.77 13.49
C TYR A 493 25.53 3.47 13.19
N ALA A 494 25.79 2.22 12.81
CA ALA A 494 27.16 1.72 12.75
C ALA A 494 27.94 2.23 11.53
N GLN A 495 29.21 2.58 11.77
CA GLN A 495 30.20 2.87 10.73
C GLN A 495 30.90 1.58 10.27
N GLY A 496 30.81 1.25 8.98
CA GLY A 496 31.52 0.11 8.40
C GLY A 496 30.97 -1.26 8.84
N ASN A 497 31.85 -2.27 8.86
CA ASN A 497 31.48 -3.65 9.21
C ASN A 497 31.42 -3.81 10.73
N HIS A 498 30.23 -3.57 11.30
CA HIS A 498 30.01 -3.77 12.72
C HIS A 498 29.85 -5.26 13.07
N PRO A 499 30.35 -5.71 14.23
CA PRO A 499 30.32 -7.13 14.55
C PRO A 499 28.93 -7.73 14.68
N CYS A 500 27.93 -7.06 15.26
CA CYS A 500 26.64 -7.73 15.51
C CYS A 500 25.40 -6.84 15.51
N ALA A 501 25.53 -5.56 15.15
CA ALA A 501 24.41 -4.62 15.19
C ALA A 501 24.59 -3.54 14.14
N ASP A 502 23.50 -3.14 13.49
CA ASP A 502 23.49 -2.04 12.53
C ASP A 502 23.17 -0.71 13.21
N MET A 503 22.45 -0.76 14.35
CA MET A 503 22.07 0.38 15.17
C MET A 503 22.15 0.03 16.67
N PHE A 504 22.31 1.04 17.52
CA PHE A 504 22.32 0.85 18.97
C PHE A 504 21.96 2.13 19.73
N PHE A 505 21.43 2.00 20.94
CA PHE A 505 21.03 3.14 21.78
C PHE A 505 20.93 2.76 23.25
N LYS A 506 20.95 3.76 24.14
CA LYS A 506 20.59 3.61 25.56
C LYS A 506 19.17 4.09 25.80
N ASP A 507 18.39 3.31 26.53
CA ASP A 507 17.07 3.75 27.02
C ASP A 507 17.20 4.70 28.22
N ASP A 508 16.05 5.20 28.69
CA ASP A 508 15.99 6.15 29.81
C ASP A 508 16.44 5.52 31.15
N ALA A 509 16.50 4.18 31.24
CA ALA A 509 16.97 3.43 32.39
C ALA A 509 18.45 3.05 32.30
N GLY A 510 19.13 3.41 31.21
CA GLY A 510 20.55 3.10 30.98
C GLY A 510 20.80 1.67 30.48
N ALA A 511 19.77 0.96 30.01
CA ALA A 511 19.94 -0.31 29.31
C ALA A 511 20.42 -0.06 27.87
N LEU A 512 21.37 -0.88 27.40
CA LEU A 512 21.92 -0.81 26.04
C LEU A 512 21.16 -1.76 25.13
N TYR A 513 20.67 -1.24 24.00
CA TYR A 513 20.01 -2.02 22.97
C TYR A 513 20.88 -2.09 21.73
N LEU A 514 21.11 -3.30 21.25
CA LEU A 514 21.77 -3.62 19.98
C LEU A 514 20.70 -4.06 18.98
N VAL A 515 20.63 -3.43 17.82
CA VAL A 515 19.61 -3.71 16.80
C VAL A 515 20.30 -4.12 15.51
N ASP A 516 19.95 -5.29 15.00
CA ASP A 516 20.54 -5.89 13.80
C ASP A 516 19.44 -6.17 12.77
N VAL A 517 19.67 -5.82 11.50
CA VAL A 517 18.66 -5.84 10.43
C VAL A 517 19.00 -6.91 9.40
N GLY A 518 18.07 -7.81 9.10
CA GLY A 518 18.26 -8.85 8.09
C GLY A 518 17.23 -8.77 6.96
N GLY A 519 17.67 -8.44 5.74
CA GLY A 519 16.83 -8.43 4.54
C GLY A 519 16.56 -9.80 3.91
N THR A 520 17.06 -10.88 4.50
CA THR A 520 17.01 -12.23 3.93
C THR A 520 15.64 -12.90 4.07
N SER A 521 15.27 -13.73 3.09
CA SER A 521 14.16 -14.68 3.20
C SER A 521 14.63 -16.09 3.59
N GLU A 522 15.94 -16.34 3.64
CA GLU A 522 16.50 -17.64 3.99
C GLU A 522 16.57 -17.81 5.51
N MET A 523 15.88 -18.84 6.02
CA MET A 523 15.83 -19.14 7.45
C MET A 523 17.23 -19.40 8.04
N SER A 524 18.13 -20.04 7.30
CA SER A 524 19.49 -20.36 7.75
C SER A 524 20.34 -19.10 7.96
N LYS A 525 20.24 -18.11 7.05
CA LYS A 525 20.91 -16.80 7.17
C LYS A 525 20.32 -16.01 8.36
N ALA A 526 19.00 -16.03 8.52
CA ALA A 526 18.33 -15.38 9.65
C ALA A 526 18.76 -15.98 11.00
N GLN A 527 18.81 -17.31 11.11
CA GLN A 527 19.28 -18.01 12.31
C GLN A 527 20.72 -17.66 12.65
N LYS A 528 21.62 -17.55 11.66
CA LYS A 528 23.01 -17.12 11.89
C LYS A 528 23.11 -15.72 12.48
N LYS A 529 22.28 -14.76 12.04
CA LYS A 529 22.24 -13.40 12.63
C LYS A 529 21.81 -13.45 14.10
N ILE A 530 20.79 -14.24 14.40
CA ILE A 530 20.28 -14.41 15.77
C ILE A 530 21.33 -15.05 16.68
N GLN A 531 21.96 -16.14 16.23
CA GLN A 531 23.03 -16.81 16.98
C GLN A 531 24.20 -15.86 17.26
N LYS A 532 24.59 -15.06 16.27
CA LYS A 532 25.65 -14.05 16.44
C LYS A 532 25.29 -12.99 17.48
N MET A 533 24.03 -12.55 17.50
CA MET A 533 23.55 -11.62 18.53
C MET A 533 23.56 -12.29 19.91
N ASP A 534 23.06 -13.52 20.02
CA ASP A 534 23.06 -14.28 21.28
C ASP A 534 24.47 -14.47 21.86
N GLU A 535 25.44 -14.84 21.02
CA GLU A 535 26.84 -14.98 21.43
C GLU A 535 27.38 -13.69 22.06
N VAL A 536 27.09 -12.55 21.44
CA VAL A 536 27.47 -11.24 22.01
C VAL A 536 26.73 -10.99 23.32
N LEU A 537 25.41 -11.19 23.39
CA LEU A 537 24.67 -10.97 24.63
C LEU A 537 25.16 -11.84 25.79
N MET A 538 25.49 -13.10 25.54
CA MET A 538 26.01 -14.01 26.57
C MET A 538 27.37 -13.53 27.09
N ASN A 539 28.27 -13.13 26.18
CA ASN A 539 29.60 -12.65 26.55
C ASN A 539 29.54 -11.33 27.33
N GLU A 540 28.65 -10.41 26.94
CA GLU A 540 28.56 -9.08 27.54
C GLU A 540 27.70 -9.08 28.83
N SER A 541 26.78 -10.03 29.00
CA SER A 541 25.93 -10.12 30.21
C SER A 541 26.70 -10.41 31.51
N LEU A 542 27.94 -10.90 31.40
CA LEU A 542 28.83 -11.21 32.53
C LEU A 542 29.80 -10.07 32.85
N ARG A 543 29.71 -8.94 32.15
CA ARG A 543 30.66 -7.83 32.26
C ARG A 543 30.13 -6.68 33.08
N ASP A 544 30.69 -6.51 34.27
CA ASP A 544 30.37 -5.40 35.19
C ASP A 544 30.97 -4.06 34.75
N ASP A 545 31.95 -4.06 33.83
CA ASP A 545 32.68 -2.86 33.43
C ASP A 545 31.94 -1.97 32.41
N LEU A 546 30.87 -2.46 31.80
CA LEU A 546 30.12 -1.73 30.77
C LEU A 546 29.29 -0.56 31.31
N GLN A 547 29.10 -0.45 32.64
CA GLN A 547 28.31 0.59 33.30
C GLN A 547 26.90 0.78 32.70
N VAL A 548 26.28 -0.31 32.24
CA VAL A 548 24.90 -0.33 31.73
C VAL A 548 24.06 -1.29 32.58
N ALA A 549 22.77 -1.00 32.72
CA ALA A 549 21.89 -1.82 33.55
C ALA A 549 21.71 -3.24 33.00
N VAL A 550 21.59 -3.35 31.68
CA VAL A 550 21.48 -4.62 30.94
C VAL A 550 21.79 -4.37 29.46
N VAL A 551 22.29 -5.40 28.77
CA VAL A 551 22.42 -5.41 27.31
C VAL A 551 21.30 -6.25 26.71
N LYS A 552 20.59 -5.71 25.71
CA LYS A 552 19.50 -6.38 24.98
C LYS A 552 19.81 -6.38 23.49
N GLY A 553 19.49 -7.48 22.82
CA GLY A 553 19.66 -7.61 21.37
C GLY A 553 18.32 -7.79 20.66
N VAL A 554 18.14 -7.09 19.56
CA VAL A 554 16.95 -7.16 18.70
C VAL A 554 17.38 -7.46 17.28
N VAL A 555 16.75 -8.44 16.64
CA VAL A 555 17.02 -8.79 15.23
C VAL A 555 15.73 -8.58 14.41
N LEU A 556 15.77 -7.66 13.44
CA LEU A 556 14.64 -7.27 12.61
C LEU A 556 14.69 -8.01 11.27
N LEU A 557 13.68 -8.86 11.01
CA LEU A 557 13.63 -9.80 9.88
C LEU A 557 12.31 -9.64 9.09
N PRO A 558 12.14 -8.58 8.28
CA PRO A 558 10.88 -8.27 7.59
C PRO A 558 10.46 -9.31 6.54
N ASN A 559 11.36 -10.18 6.09
CA ASN A 559 11.12 -11.17 5.04
C ASN A 559 11.06 -12.62 5.55
N ILE A 560 11.24 -12.82 6.86
CA ILE A 560 11.10 -14.13 7.50
C ILE A 560 9.70 -14.25 8.09
N GLU A 561 8.99 -15.33 7.78
CA GLU A 561 7.63 -15.60 8.25
C GLU A 561 7.52 -15.70 9.77
N SER A 562 8.20 -16.70 10.32
CA SER A 562 8.20 -17.06 11.73
C SER A 562 9.45 -17.86 12.01
N ILE A 563 9.93 -17.78 13.24
CA ILE A 563 11.09 -18.55 13.69
C ILE A 563 10.57 -19.63 14.62
N LYS A 564 10.92 -20.88 14.34
CA LYS A 564 10.57 -21.99 15.21
C LYS A 564 11.38 -21.87 16.50
N ALA A 565 10.69 -21.60 17.60
CA ALA A 565 11.26 -21.61 18.95
C ALA A 565 11.83 -23.01 19.23
N SER A 566 13.13 -23.17 19.01
CA SER A 566 13.84 -24.44 19.28
C SER A 566 14.98 -24.26 20.28
N VAL A 567 15.24 -23.04 20.73
CA VAL A 567 16.26 -22.69 21.73
C VAL A 567 15.73 -21.52 22.58
N THR A 568 16.08 -21.48 23.87
CA THR A 568 15.99 -20.26 24.69
C THR A 568 16.97 -19.22 24.13
N ILE A 569 16.46 -18.36 23.26
CA ILE A 569 17.21 -17.29 22.59
C ILE A 569 17.13 -16.05 23.49
N SER A 570 18.27 -15.41 23.78
CA SER A 570 18.33 -14.16 24.56
C SER A 570 18.02 -12.94 23.70
N ALA A 571 18.35 -13.02 22.40
CA ALA A 571 18.00 -12.03 21.39
C ALA A 571 16.52 -12.08 21.01
N ILE A 572 15.93 -10.91 20.81
CA ILE A 572 14.53 -10.77 20.42
C ILE A 572 14.45 -10.71 18.90
N ALA A 573 13.96 -11.78 18.28
CA ALA A 573 13.76 -11.82 16.84
C ALA A 573 12.36 -11.32 16.45
N ILE A 574 12.29 -10.24 15.69
CA ILE A 574 11.04 -9.64 15.21
C ILE A 574 10.89 -9.99 13.73
N THR A 575 9.81 -10.70 13.37
CA THR A 575 9.62 -11.27 12.03
C THR A 575 8.44 -10.63 11.28
N ARG A 576 8.43 -10.82 9.95
CA ARG A 576 7.39 -10.42 8.98
C ARG A 576 6.56 -9.20 9.38
N ALA A 577 5.29 -9.40 9.73
CA ALA A 577 4.32 -8.32 9.94
C ALA A 577 4.77 -7.37 11.05
N ARG A 578 5.40 -7.88 12.12
CA ARG A 578 5.88 -7.06 13.23
C ARG A 578 7.08 -6.21 12.82
N ALA A 579 8.02 -6.79 12.08
CA ALA A 579 9.19 -6.06 11.58
C ALA A 579 8.78 -5.02 10.51
N ARG A 580 7.87 -5.39 9.61
CA ARG A 580 7.28 -4.48 8.61
C ARG A 580 6.53 -3.32 9.25
N LYS A 581 5.78 -3.57 10.33
CA LYS A 581 5.09 -2.53 11.10
C LYS A 581 6.06 -1.50 11.71
N LEU A 582 7.27 -1.91 12.08
CA LEU A 582 8.30 -1.00 12.57
C LEU A 582 8.84 -0.07 11.47
N LEU A 583 8.85 -0.49 10.21
CA LEU A 583 9.18 0.38 9.06
C LEU A 583 8.10 1.42 8.76
N GLY A 584 6.86 1.21 9.23
CA GLY A 584 5.73 2.08 8.94
C GLY A 584 5.54 2.28 7.43
N GLY A 585 5.48 3.54 6.99
CA GLY A 585 5.34 3.91 5.59
C GLY A 585 6.48 3.43 4.68
N LEU A 586 7.67 3.17 5.24
CA LEU A 586 8.83 2.68 4.47
C LEU A 586 8.73 1.19 4.13
N ALA A 587 7.77 0.44 4.67
CA ALA A 587 7.62 -0.98 4.32
C ALA A 587 7.29 -1.19 2.82
N GLN A 588 6.86 -0.12 2.11
CA GLN A 588 6.75 -0.10 0.65
C GLN A 588 8.05 -0.47 -0.06
N LEU A 589 9.23 -0.18 0.53
CA LEU A 589 10.55 -0.55 -0.01
C LEU A 589 10.71 -2.06 -0.20
N LEU A 590 10.05 -2.87 0.64
CA LEU A 590 10.17 -4.32 0.60
C LEU A 590 9.54 -4.93 -0.65
N ALA A 591 8.68 -4.19 -1.36
CA ALA A 591 8.19 -4.61 -2.67
C ALA A 591 9.27 -4.53 -3.77
N TRP A 592 10.32 -3.73 -3.56
CA TRP A 592 11.37 -3.47 -4.56
C TRP A 592 12.74 -4.04 -4.17
N LEU A 593 12.99 -4.18 -2.88
CA LEU A 593 14.20 -4.81 -2.36
C LEU A 593 14.12 -6.33 -2.60
N PRO A 594 15.10 -6.95 -3.29
CA PRO A 594 15.16 -8.40 -3.38
C PRO A 594 15.32 -9.00 -1.98
N THR A 595 14.73 -10.18 -1.78
CA THR A 595 15.11 -11.02 -0.66
C THR A 595 16.54 -11.51 -0.88
N VAL A 596 17.46 -11.14 0.01
CA VAL A 596 18.91 -11.44 -0.09
C VAL A 596 19.28 -12.80 0.49
#